data_AF-A0A257RMI3-F1
#
_entry.id   AF-A0A257RMI3-F1
#
_cell.length_a   1.000
_cell.length_b   1.000
_cell.length_c   1.000
_cell.angle_alpha   90.00
_cell.angle_beta   90.00
_cell.angle_gamma   90.00
#
_symmetry.space_group_name_H-M   'P 1'
#
loop_
_entity.id
_entity.type
_entity.pdbx_description
1 polymer ?
#
loop_
_entity_poly.entity_id
_entity_poly.type
_entity_poly.pdbx_seq_one_letter_code
_entity_poly.pdbx_strand_id
1 'polypeptide(L)'
;MNHHHDLLTELRAEWRHTGRDPASRAACRRLATGHPDLSLEGCTDLYDVVALCESRGGRSVVERAALVRALLEGARDRSVQRALVQTLLPGLVSVCRQLRFGEGIVDEPSETVATAVSLLGELVIDWAGQSRPYAAPDLLSALRGRLRRWLLKEKAARDVGRLDLERPAAESSPLLVRLTDLATGPHARLARLTYARVFEGRSLRELAAADHSHPQTLQGELRHFAHHHLL
;
A
#
# COMPACT_ATOMS: atom_id res chain seq x y z
N MET A 1 21.62 4.82 4.36
CA MET A 1 21.19 4.84 2.95
C MET A 1 20.07 3.82 2.81
N ASN A 2 18.82 4.27 2.77
CA ASN A 2 17.65 3.39 2.71
C ASN A 2 17.48 2.87 1.28
N HIS A 3 17.71 1.57 1.08
CA HIS A 3 17.27 0.87 -0.11
C HIS A 3 15.77 0.62 0.01
N HIS A 4 14.94 1.59 -0.37
CA HIS A 4 13.55 1.32 -0.72
C HIS A 4 13.55 0.36 -1.91
N HIS A 5 13.35 -0.93 -1.63
CA HIS A 5 13.17 -1.97 -2.65
C HIS A 5 11.94 -1.62 -3.50
N ASP A 6 12.16 -1.28 -4.76
CA ASP A 6 11.08 -1.06 -5.72
C ASP A 6 10.54 -2.43 -6.15
N LEU A 7 9.61 -2.95 -5.33
CA LEU A 7 8.95 -4.25 -5.52
C LEU A 7 8.46 -4.47 -6.95
N LEU A 8 7.94 -3.43 -7.63
CA LEU A 8 7.45 -3.58 -9.00
C LEU A 8 8.59 -3.80 -9.99
N THR A 9 9.74 -3.16 -9.77
CA THR A 9 10.94 -3.38 -10.55
C THR A 9 11.48 -4.79 -10.33
N GLU A 10 11.48 -5.30 -9.09
CA GLU A 10 11.88 -6.68 -8.78
C GLU A 10 10.96 -7.71 -9.42
N LEU A 11 9.64 -7.56 -9.29
CA LEU A 11 8.66 -8.45 -9.92
C LEU A 11 8.81 -8.49 -11.44
N ARG A 12 9.11 -7.35 -12.06
CA ARG A 12 9.38 -7.28 -13.51
C ARG A 12 10.72 -7.90 -13.89
N ALA A 13 11.76 -7.70 -13.08
CA ALA A 13 13.08 -8.27 -13.31
C ALA A 13 13.04 -9.80 -13.19
N GLU A 14 12.36 -10.33 -12.18
CA GLU A 14 12.12 -11.76 -12.01
C GLU A 14 11.30 -12.31 -13.19
N TRP A 15 10.25 -11.60 -13.62
CA TRP A 15 9.39 -12.03 -14.73
C TRP A 15 10.15 -12.17 -16.05
N ARG A 16 11.13 -11.30 -16.33
CA ARG A 16 11.97 -11.43 -17.53
C ARG A 16 12.68 -12.77 -17.64
N HIS A 17 12.96 -13.41 -16.50
CA HIS A 17 13.60 -14.72 -16.45
C HIS A 17 12.57 -15.84 -16.37
N THR A 18 11.67 -15.78 -15.39
CA THR A 18 10.69 -16.84 -15.12
C THR A 18 9.62 -16.94 -16.20
N GLY A 19 9.24 -15.83 -16.83
CA GLY A 19 8.32 -15.80 -17.96
C GLY A 19 8.88 -16.47 -19.22
N ARG A 20 10.18 -16.77 -19.27
CA ARG A 20 10.86 -17.41 -20.41
C ARG A 20 11.41 -18.80 -20.09
N ASP A 21 11.12 -19.33 -18.90
CA ASP A 21 11.65 -20.63 -18.47
C ASP A 21 10.96 -21.82 -19.19
N PRO A 22 11.47 -23.06 -19.06
CA PRO A 22 10.85 -24.23 -19.68
C PRO A 22 9.40 -24.48 -19.23
N ALA A 23 9.04 -24.15 -17.99
CA ALA A 23 7.69 -24.34 -17.46
C ALA A 23 6.71 -23.36 -18.13
N SER A 24 7.13 -22.10 -18.31
CA SER A 24 6.43 -21.06 -19.04
C SER A 24 6.20 -21.45 -20.50
N ARG A 25 7.21 -21.97 -21.20
CA ARG A 25 7.04 -22.52 -22.57
C ARG A 25 6.01 -23.64 -22.62
N ALA A 26 6.07 -24.58 -21.67
CA ALA A 26 5.11 -25.68 -21.61
C ALA A 26 3.68 -25.19 -21.31
N ALA A 27 3.53 -24.22 -20.40
CA ALA A 27 2.26 -23.59 -20.08
C ALA A 27 1.69 -22.79 -21.26
N CYS A 28 2.53 -22.04 -21.98
CA CYS A 28 2.14 -21.31 -23.19
C CYS A 28 1.60 -22.27 -24.27
N ARG A 29 2.26 -23.40 -24.50
CA ARG A 29 1.76 -24.43 -25.42
C ARG A 29 0.40 -24.98 -24.98
N ARG A 30 0.23 -25.31 -23.70
CA ARG A 30 -1.07 -25.77 -23.18
C ARG A 30 -2.17 -24.71 -23.36
N LEU A 31 -1.85 -23.44 -23.10
CA LEU A 31 -2.76 -22.32 -23.27
C LEU A 31 -3.18 -22.17 -24.75
N ALA A 32 -2.23 -22.24 -25.68
CA ALA A 32 -2.49 -22.19 -27.11
C ALA A 32 -3.36 -23.37 -27.58
N THR A 33 -3.09 -24.58 -27.10
CA THR A 33 -3.91 -25.76 -27.41
C THR A 33 -5.33 -25.66 -26.84
N GLY A 34 -5.49 -25.11 -25.62
CA GLY A 34 -6.78 -24.93 -24.97
C GLY A 34 -7.63 -23.81 -25.56
N HIS A 35 -6.99 -22.85 -26.23
CA HIS A 35 -7.65 -21.65 -26.77
C HIS A 35 -7.13 -21.30 -28.18
N PRO A 36 -7.48 -22.10 -29.21
CA PRO A 36 -7.02 -21.89 -30.58
C PRO A 36 -7.40 -20.52 -31.14
N ASP A 37 -8.54 -19.96 -30.71
CA ASP A 37 -9.07 -18.68 -31.18
C ASP A 37 -8.26 -17.45 -30.72
N LEU A 38 -7.29 -17.60 -29.81
CA LEU A 38 -6.47 -16.49 -29.32
C LEU A 38 -5.29 -16.15 -30.24
N SER A 39 -5.09 -16.92 -31.32
CA SER A 39 -4.02 -16.72 -32.30
C SER A 39 -2.66 -16.47 -31.63
N LEU A 40 -2.26 -17.38 -30.73
CA LEU A 40 -0.96 -17.34 -30.03
C LEU A 40 0.20 -17.83 -30.91
N GLU A 41 -0.01 -17.90 -32.22
CA GLU A 41 0.99 -18.25 -33.22
C GLU A 41 2.13 -17.23 -33.16
N GLY A 42 3.33 -17.69 -32.81
CA GLY A 42 4.51 -16.84 -32.60
C GLY A 42 4.84 -16.54 -31.13
N CYS A 43 3.97 -16.85 -30.18
CA CYS A 43 4.34 -16.82 -28.76
C CYS A 43 5.16 -18.06 -28.41
N THR A 44 6.38 -17.87 -27.92
CA THR A 44 7.25 -18.97 -27.50
C THR A 44 6.98 -19.36 -26.05
N ASP A 45 6.65 -18.37 -25.22
CA ASP A 45 6.47 -18.49 -23.78
C ASP A 45 5.41 -17.51 -23.25
N LEU A 46 5.11 -17.57 -21.96
CA LEU A 46 4.12 -16.67 -21.35
C LEU A 46 4.62 -15.22 -21.27
N TYR A 47 5.93 -14.95 -21.37
CA TYR A 47 6.43 -13.58 -21.44
C TYR A 47 5.90 -12.89 -22.71
N ASP A 48 5.92 -13.60 -23.84
CA ASP A 48 5.35 -13.09 -25.10
C ASP A 48 3.83 -12.87 -24.98
N VAL A 49 3.11 -13.78 -24.30
CA VAL A 49 1.66 -13.64 -24.05
C VAL A 49 1.35 -12.40 -23.20
N VAL A 50 2.13 -12.15 -22.15
CA VAL A 50 1.97 -10.94 -21.33
C VAL A 50 2.25 -9.68 -22.17
N ALA A 51 3.26 -9.71 -23.04
CA ALA A 51 3.57 -8.59 -23.93
C ALA A 51 2.40 -8.27 -24.90
N LEU A 52 1.68 -9.28 -25.39
CA LEU A 52 0.46 -9.07 -26.20
C LEU A 52 -0.67 -8.41 -25.41
N CYS A 53 -0.71 -8.59 -24.09
CA CYS A 53 -1.69 -7.95 -23.21
C CYS A 53 -1.34 -6.48 -22.90
N GLU A 54 -0.15 -6.01 -23.22
CA GLU A 54 0.22 -4.61 -23.04
C GLU A 54 -0.44 -3.71 -24.09
N SER A 55 -0.55 -2.41 -23.78
CA SER A 55 -1.16 -1.43 -24.69
C SER A 55 -0.41 -1.32 -26.03
N ARG A 56 0.89 -1.63 -26.04
CA ARG A 56 1.74 -1.64 -27.24
C ARG A 56 1.84 -3.01 -27.92
N GLY A 57 1.15 -4.03 -27.38
CA GLY A 57 1.21 -5.42 -27.86
C GLY A 57 0.43 -5.70 -29.15
N GLY A 58 -0.10 -4.66 -29.82
CA GLY A 58 -0.77 -4.78 -31.13
C GLY A 58 -2.17 -5.42 -31.12
N ARG A 59 -2.65 -5.91 -29.97
CA ARG A 59 -3.99 -6.50 -29.82
C ARG A 59 -5.06 -5.44 -29.54
N SER A 60 -6.28 -5.69 -30.00
CA SER A 60 -7.47 -4.91 -29.64
C SER A 60 -7.86 -5.12 -28.18
N VAL A 61 -8.73 -4.25 -27.66
CA VAL A 61 -9.26 -4.38 -26.29
C VAL A 61 -9.98 -5.73 -26.09
N VAL A 62 -10.73 -6.19 -27.10
CA VAL A 62 -11.51 -7.44 -27.04
C VAL A 62 -10.58 -8.65 -27.01
N GLU A 63 -9.55 -8.66 -27.87
CA GLU A 63 -8.55 -9.74 -27.87
C GLU A 63 -7.78 -9.79 -26.54
N ARG A 64 -7.39 -8.64 -25.99
CA ARG A 64 -6.75 -8.61 -24.66
C ARG A 64 -7.66 -9.12 -23.56
N ALA A 65 -8.95 -8.79 -23.59
CA ALA A 65 -9.92 -9.32 -22.63
C ALA A 65 -10.04 -10.85 -22.75
N ALA A 66 -10.04 -11.38 -23.97
CA ALA A 66 -10.05 -12.82 -24.21
C ALA A 66 -8.76 -13.50 -23.71
N LEU A 67 -7.59 -12.89 -23.91
CA LEU A 67 -6.32 -13.37 -23.36
C LEU A 67 -6.34 -13.42 -21.84
N VAL A 68 -6.78 -12.34 -21.17
CA VAL A 68 -6.89 -12.31 -19.70
C VAL A 68 -7.87 -13.36 -19.19
N ARG A 69 -9.00 -13.55 -19.88
CA ARG A 69 -9.96 -14.61 -19.54
C ARG A 69 -9.31 -15.99 -19.60
N ALA A 70 -8.58 -16.29 -20.68
CA ALA A 70 -7.89 -17.57 -20.83
C ALA A 70 -6.78 -17.76 -19.79
N LEU A 71 -6.05 -16.69 -19.45
CA LEU A 71 -5.08 -16.73 -18.35
C LEU A 71 -5.76 -17.06 -17.01
N LEU A 72 -6.96 -16.53 -16.74
CA LEU A 72 -7.71 -16.85 -15.52
C LEU A 72 -8.20 -18.31 -15.51
N GLU A 73 -8.68 -18.82 -16.65
CA GLU A 73 -9.06 -20.22 -16.83
C GLU A 73 -7.86 -21.16 -16.63
N GLY A 74 -6.68 -20.76 -17.09
CA GLY A 74 -5.43 -21.52 -16.91
C GLY A 74 -4.72 -21.30 -15.58
N ALA A 75 -5.19 -20.39 -14.71
CA ALA A 75 -4.44 -19.92 -13.53
C ALA A 75 -4.22 -20.96 -12.41
N ARG A 76 -4.70 -22.21 -12.57
CA ARG A 76 -4.30 -23.33 -11.70
C ARG A 76 -2.85 -23.75 -11.92
N ASP A 77 -2.32 -23.47 -13.11
CA ASP A 77 -0.90 -23.57 -13.41
C ASP A 77 -0.18 -22.34 -12.84
N ARG A 78 0.87 -22.55 -12.03
CA ARG A 78 1.60 -21.46 -11.37
C ARG A 78 2.26 -20.49 -12.36
N SER A 79 2.71 -20.95 -13.52
CA SER A 79 3.32 -20.09 -14.53
C SER A 79 2.25 -19.20 -15.17
N VAL A 80 1.07 -19.74 -15.46
CA VAL A 80 -0.09 -18.98 -15.97
C VAL A 80 -0.60 -17.99 -14.93
N GLN A 81 -0.69 -18.41 -13.66
CA GLN A 81 -1.05 -17.55 -12.55
C GLN A 81 -0.12 -16.32 -12.47
N ARG A 82 1.20 -16.55 -12.56
CA ARG A 82 2.19 -15.47 -12.56
C ARG A 82 2.02 -14.55 -13.77
N ALA A 83 1.80 -15.11 -14.96
CA ALA A 83 1.52 -14.32 -16.17
C ALA A 83 0.29 -13.41 -16.00
N LEU A 84 -0.78 -13.92 -15.38
CA LEU A 84 -1.98 -13.14 -15.08
C LEU A 84 -1.68 -12.00 -14.10
N VAL A 85 -0.96 -12.26 -13.02
CA VAL A 85 -0.55 -11.22 -12.06
C VAL A 85 0.26 -10.13 -12.76
N GLN A 86 1.25 -10.51 -13.58
CA GLN A 86 2.09 -9.57 -14.35
C GLN A 86 1.26 -8.71 -15.29
N THR A 87 0.29 -9.33 -15.98
CA THR A 87 -0.66 -8.63 -16.87
C THR A 87 -1.48 -7.58 -16.12
N LEU A 88 -1.82 -7.84 -14.85
CA LEU A 88 -2.66 -6.97 -14.03
C LEU A 88 -1.89 -5.90 -13.24
N LEU A 89 -0.56 -5.96 -13.16
CA LEU A 89 0.25 -4.98 -12.40
C LEU A 89 -0.02 -3.53 -12.78
N PRO A 90 -0.12 -3.13 -14.07
CA PRO A 90 -0.44 -1.74 -14.42
C PRO A 90 -1.81 -1.29 -13.89
N GLY A 91 -2.80 -2.19 -13.94
CA GLY A 91 -4.14 -1.96 -13.40
C GLY A 91 -4.13 -1.81 -11.88
N LEU A 92 -3.37 -2.66 -11.18
CA LEU A 92 -3.15 -2.59 -9.74
C LEU A 92 -2.55 -1.24 -9.34
N VAL A 93 -1.51 -0.78 -10.03
CA VAL A 93 -0.90 0.55 -9.77
C VAL A 93 -1.91 1.67 -9.95
N SER A 94 -2.76 1.58 -10.99
CA SER A 94 -3.84 2.54 -11.19
C SER A 94 -4.86 2.52 -10.05
N VAL A 95 -5.27 1.33 -9.59
CA VAL A 95 -6.14 1.19 -8.40
C VAL A 95 -5.50 1.85 -7.19
N CYS A 96 -4.20 1.64 -6.99
CA CYS A 96 -3.52 2.24 -5.85
C CYS A 96 -3.51 3.76 -5.92
N ARG A 97 -3.16 4.33 -7.08
CA ARG A 97 -3.19 5.78 -7.28
C ARG A 97 -4.58 6.38 -7.05
N GLN A 98 -5.64 5.70 -7.49
CA GLN A 98 -7.02 6.18 -7.34
C GLN A 98 -7.51 6.21 -5.89
N LEU A 99 -6.97 5.35 -5.03
CA LEU A 99 -7.30 5.34 -3.61
C LEU A 99 -6.58 6.44 -2.81
N ARG A 100 -5.79 7.32 -3.49
CA ARG A 100 -5.07 8.46 -2.91
C ARG A 100 -4.25 8.08 -1.67
N PHE A 101 -3.57 6.95 -1.75
CA PHE A 101 -2.62 6.54 -0.72
C PHE A 101 -1.55 7.62 -0.53
N GLY A 102 -1.28 8.00 0.72
CA GLY A 102 -0.40 9.13 1.08
C GLY A 102 -1.11 10.36 1.67
N GLU A 103 -2.44 10.42 1.66
CA GLU A 103 -3.22 11.42 2.43
C GLU A 103 -3.41 10.98 3.91
N GLY A 104 -2.32 10.56 4.57
CA GLY A 104 -2.27 10.33 6.03
C GLY A 104 -2.79 8.99 6.57
N ILE A 105 -3.14 8.02 5.70
CA ILE A 105 -3.61 6.68 6.12
C ILE A 105 -2.51 5.62 6.08
N VAL A 106 -1.60 5.70 5.09
CA VAL A 106 -0.39 4.87 4.99
C VAL A 106 0.75 5.78 4.58
N ASP A 107 1.82 5.78 5.36
CA ASP A 107 2.95 6.72 5.21
C ASP A 107 3.95 6.24 4.15
N GLU A 108 3.88 4.95 3.80
CA GLU A 108 4.81 4.27 2.90
C GLU A 108 4.08 3.66 1.68
N PRO A 109 4.22 4.26 0.48
CA PRO A 109 3.59 3.75 -0.74
C PRO A 109 4.02 2.33 -1.11
N SER A 110 5.25 1.92 -0.77
CA SER A 110 5.78 0.59 -1.09
C SER A 110 5.05 -0.53 -0.34
N GLU A 111 4.70 -0.34 0.94
CA GLU A 111 3.90 -1.30 1.72
C GLU A 111 2.52 -1.51 1.09
N THR A 112 1.88 -0.43 0.66
CA THR A 112 0.57 -0.51 0.03
C THR A 112 0.60 -1.32 -1.27
N VAL A 113 1.63 -1.10 -2.09
CA VAL A 113 1.81 -1.87 -3.32
C VAL A 113 2.08 -3.34 -3.01
N ALA A 114 2.88 -3.64 -1.98
CA ALA A 114 3.11 -5.01 -1.52
C ALA A 114 1.81 -5.70 -1.08
N THR A 115 1.00 -5.04 -0.25
CA THR A 115 -0.32 -5.54 0.15
C THR A 115 -1.24 -5.74 -1.05
N ALA A 116 -1.25 -4.80 -2.00
CA ALA A 116 -2.06 -4.93 -3.21
C ALA A 116 -1.65 -6.12 -4.06
N VAL A 117 -0.34 -6.38 -4.21
CA VAL A 117 0.18 -7.54 -4.96
C VAL A 117 -0.22 -8.84 -4.26
N SER A 118 -0.09 -8.92 -2.93
CA SER A 118 -0.52 -10.09 -2.16
C SER A 118 -2.01 -10.37 -2.30
N LEU A 119 -2.86 -9.34 -2.12
CA LEU A 119 -4.31 -9.46 -2.26
C LEU A 119 -4.73 -9.83 -3.70
N LEU A 120 -4.02 -9.33 -4.71
CA LEU A 120 -4.24 -9.72 -6.10
C LEU A 120 -3.87 -11.19 -6.32
N GLY A 121 -2.74 -11.65 -5.76
CA GLY A 121 -2.33 -13.05 -5.81
C GLY A 121 -3.38 -13.99 -5.22
N GLU A 122 -3.93 -13.65 -4.05
CA GLU A 122 -5.04 -14.38 -3.43
C GLU A 122 -6.29 -14.40 -4.31
N LEU A 123 -6.70 -13.26 -4.85
CA LEU A 123 -7.87 -13.16 -5.75
C LEU A 123 -7.72 -14.04 -6.99
N VAL A 124 -6.52 -14.08 -7.57
CA VAL A 124 -6.23 -14.94 -8.72
C VAL A 124 -6.32 -16.42 -8.32
N ILE A 125 -5.81 -16.80 -7.14
CA ILE A 125 -5.91 -18.18 -6.64
C ILE A 125 -7.38 -18.57 -6.42
N ASP A 126 -8.15 -17.71 -5.74
CA ASP A 126 -9.56 -17.94 -5.43
C ASP A 126 -10.39 -18.15 -6.71
N TRP A 127 -10.03 -17.46 -7.79
CA TRP A 127 -10.78 -17.46 -9.05
C TRP A 127 -10.14 -18.33 -10.14
N ALA A 128 -9.07 -19.06 -9.82
CA ALA A 128 -8.35 -19.88 -10.79
C ALA A 128 -9.24 -20.97 -11.41
N GLY A 129 -9.27 -21.02 -12.74
CA GLY A 129 -10.12 -21.96 -13.49
C GLY A 129 -11.51 -21.42 -13.81
N GLN A 130 -11.85 -20.21 -13.39
CA GLN A 130 -13.13 -19.59 -13.75
C GLN A 130 -13.05 -18.94 -15.14
N SER A 131 -14.11 -19.11 -15.93
CA SER A 131 -14.31 -18.35 -17.17
C SER A 131 -15.09 -17.07 -16.89
N ARG A 132 -14.45 -15.91 -17.09
CA ARG A 132 -15.06 -14.59 -16.89
C ARG A 132 -14.81 -13.69 -18.10
N PRO A 133 -15.85 -13.23 -18.84
CA PRO A 133 -15.68 -12.34 -19.98
C PRO A 133 -14.96 -11.02 -19.64
N TYR A 134 -15.13 -10.54 -18.41
CA TYR A 134 -14.57 -9.29 -17.90
C TYR A 134 -13.55 -9.54 -16.76
N ALA A 135 -12.72 -10.58 -16.90
CA ALA A 135 -11.79 -11.03 -15.86
C ALA A 135 -10.90 -9.91 -15.27
N ALA A 136 -10.25 -9.10 -16.11
CA ALA A 136 -9.40 -7.98 -15.64
C ALA A 136 -10.17 -6.96 -14.79
N PRO A 137 -11.23 -6.30 -15.28
CA PRO A 137 -11.95 -5.30 -14.49
C PRO A 137 -12.65 -5.90 -13.26
N ASP A 138 -13.09 -7.16 -13.31
CA ASP A 138 -13.65 -7.85 -12.14
C ASP A 138 -12.60 -8.04 -11.04
N LEU A 139 -11.42 -8.58 -11.38
CA LEU A 139 -10.31 -8.78 -10.44
C LEU A 139 -9.83 -7.46 -9.86
N LEU A 140 -9.67 -6.42 -10.69
CA LEU A 140 -9.24 -5.08 -10.23
C LEU A 140 -10.31 -4.40 -9.37
N SER A 141 -11.59 -4.59 -9.66
CA SER A 141 -12.69 -4.09 -8.82
C SER A 141 -12.74 -4.80 -7.47
N ALA A 142 -12.57 -6.12 -7.46
CA ALA A 142 -12.49 -6.91 -6.23
C ALA A 142 -11.27 -6.51 -5.39
N LEU A 143 -10.11 -6.33 -6.03
CA LEU A 143 -8.89 -5.83 -5.40
C LEU A 143 -9.11 -4.47 -4.74
N ARG A 144 -9.69 -3.51 -5.48
CA ARG A 144 -10.03 -2.18 -4.96
C ARG A 144 -10.93 -2.27 -3.72
N GLY A 145 -11.91 -3.18 -3.73
CA GLY A 145 -12.77 -3.44 -2.58
C GLY A 145 -12.02 -4.02 -1.37
N ARG A 146 -11.14 -5.01 -1.58
CA ARG A 146 -10.30 -5.59 -0.51
C ARG A 146 -9.34 -4.54 0.07
N LEU A 147 -8.67 -3.76 -0.79
CA LEU A 147 -7.75 -2.70 -0.39
C LEU A 147 -8.45 -1.59 0.40
N ARG A 148 -9.64 -1.16 -0.01
CA ARG A 148 -10.42 -0.17 0.76
C ARG A 148 -10.76 -0.68 2.17
N ARG A 149 -11.17 -1.93 2.31
CA ARG A 149 -11.46 -2.52 3.62
C ARG A 149 -10.21 -2.62 4.49
N TRP A 150 -9.10 -3.06 3.90
CA TRP A 150 -7.81 -3.09 4.58
C TRP A 150 -7.41 -1.69 5.09
N LEU A 151 -7.50 -0.65 4.24
CA LEU A 151 -7.22 0.72 4.65
C LEU A 151 -8.08 1.22 5.81
N LEU A 152 -9.38 0.93 5.77
CA LEU A 152 -10.28 1.35 6.85
C LEU A 152 -9.91 0.67 8.17
N LYS A 153 -9.45 -0.59 8.11
CA LYS A 153 -8.93 -1.31 9.27
C LYS A 153 -7.64 -0.68 9.79
N GLU A 154 -6.69 -0.36 8.90
CA GLU A 154 -5.43 0.30 9.29
C GLU A 154 -5.68 1.68 9.89
N LYS A 155 -6.59 2.47 9.30
CA LYS A 155 -7.00 3.76 9.85
C LYS A 155 -7.59 3.61 11.26
N ALA A 156 -8.53 2.67 11.43
CA ALA A 156 -9.14 2.42 12.72
C ALA A 156 -8.11 1.92 13.76
N ALA A 157 -7.17 1.07 13.37
CA ALA A 157 -6.10 0.61 14.25
C ALA A 157 -5.18 1.76 14.68
N ARG A 158 -4.89 2.70 13.79
CA ARG A 158 -4.15 3.93 14.12
C ARG A 158 -4.95 4.86 15.02
N ASP A 159 -6.24 5.04 14.77
CA ASP A 159 -7.09 5.85 15.64
C ASP A 159 -7.18 5.22 17.05
N VAL A 160 -7.27 3.89 17.16
CA VAL A 160 -7.22 3.17 18.46
C VAL A 160 -5.84 3.29 19.10
N GLY A 161 -4.75 3.08 18.35
CA GLY A 161 -3.39 3.25 18.86
C GLY A 161 -3.11 4.71 19.29
N ARG A 162 -3.69 5.69 18.60
CA ARG A 162 -3.68 7.09 19.01
C ARG A 162 -4.49 7.30 20.29
N LEU A 163 -5.67 6.69 20.41
CA LEU A 163 -6.50 6.73 21.62
C LEU A 163 -5.82 6.03 22.81
N ASP A 164 -5.04 4.97 22.59
CA ASP A 164 -4.24 4.28 23.62
C ASP A 164 -2.99 5.08 24.02
N LEU A 165 -2.40 5.85 23.10
CA LEU A 165 -1.38 6.85 23.42
C LEU A 165 -1.98 8.10 24.10
N GLU A 166 -3.24 8.42 23.81
CA GLU A 166 -4.03 9.51 24.42
C GLU A 166 -4.71 9.08 25.73
N ARG A 167 -4.72 7.78 26.07
CA ARG A 167 -5.12 7.30 27.40
C ARG A 167 -3.95 7.59 28.33
N PRO A 168 -4.00 8.64 29.15
CA PRO A 168 -2.84 8.99 29.96
C PRO A 168 -2.60 7.82 30.90
N ALA A 169 -1.32 7.50 31.11
CA ALA A 169 -0.84 6.91 32.34
C ALA A 169 -1.21 7.83 33.52
N ALA A 170 -2.51 7.86 33.84
CA ALA A 170 -3.13 8.64 34.89
C ALA A 170 -2.84 8.04 36.27
N GLU A 171 -2.07 6.97 36.33
CA GLU A 171 -1.47 6.45 37.55
C GLU A 171 -0.02 6.96 37.62
N SER A 172 0.10 8.22 38.03
CA SER A 172 1.32 8.89 38.54
C SER A 172 2.55 8.98 37.62
N SER A 173 2.44 9.72 36.51
CA SER A 173 3.62 10.14 35.74
C SER A 173 4.48 11.17 36.52
N PRO A 174 5.79 10.92 36.78
CA PRO A 174 6.68 11.89 37.43
C PRO A 174 6.78 13.22 36.68
N LEU A 175 6.56 13.19 35.36
CA LEU A 175 6.50 14.39 34.51
C LEU A 175 5.27 15.24 34.83
N LEU A 176 4.12 14.61 35.12
CA LEU A 176 2.90 15.32 35.49
C LEU A 176 3.09 16.09 36.79
N VAL A 177 3.74 15.48 37.78
CA VAL A 177 4.07 16.13 39.06
C VAL A 177 4.98 17.33 38.83
N ARG A 178 6.10 17.16 38.11
CA ARG A 178 7.04 18.25 37.78
C ARG A 178 6.36 19.40 37.02
N LEU A 179 5.49 19.10 36.06
CA LEU A 179 4.75 20.12 35.31
C LEU A 179 3.75 20.88 36.20
N THR A 180 3.12 20.19 37.14
CA THR A 180 2.18 20.80 38.10
C THR A 180 2.92 21.75 39.05
N ASP A 181 4.10 21.37 39.52
CA ASP A 181 4.95 22.23 40.36
C ASP A 181 5.40 23.49 39.60
N LEU A 182 5.82 23.32 38.33
CA LEU A 182 6.27 24.42 37.48
C LEU A 182 5.13 25.30 36.94
N ALA A 183 3.87 24.86 37.06
CA ALA A 183 2.70 25.58 36.58
C ALA A 183 2.36 26.85 37.39
N THR A 184 2.95 27.01 38.59
CA THR A 184 2.73 28.17 39.47
C THR A 184 3.92 29.14 39.50
N GLY A 185 5.00 28.85 38.77
CA GLY A 185 6.25 29.61 38.80
C GLY A 185 6.57 30.38 37.51
N PRO A 186 7.83 30.84 37.34
CA PRO A 186 8.27 31.61 36.16
C PRO A 186 8.15 30.83 34.85
N HIS A 187 8.04 29.50 34.92
CA HIS A 187 7.88 28.62 33.76
C HIS A 187 6.42 28.22 33.48
N ALA A 188 5.44 28.85 34.15
CA ALA A 188 4.03 28.47 34.06
C ALA A 188 3.49 28.40 32.63
N ARG A 189 3.92 29.32 31.74
CA ARG A 189 3.53 29.29 30.33
C ARG A 189 4.02 28.01 29.63
N LEU A 190 5.31 27.71 29.74
CA LEU A 190 5.90 26.55 29.06
C LEU A 190 5.46 25.22 29.70
N ALA A 191 5.21 25.21 31.01
CA ALA A 191 4.63 24.07 31.71
C ALA A 191 3.21 23.76 31.19
N ARG A 192 2.34 24.77 31.06
CA ARG A 192 0.99 24.61 30.48
C ARG A 192 1.02 24.16 29.02
N LEU A 193 1.89 24.75 28.20
CA LEU A 193 2.00 24.36 26.78
C LEU A 193 2.56 22.95 26.62
N THR A 194 3.51 22.55 27.48
CA THR A 194 4.03 21.17 27.50
C THR A 194 2.95 20.21 27.97
N TYR A 195 2.18 20.57 29.00
CA TYR A 195 1.05 19.78 29.47
C TYR A 195 0.01 19.57 28.36
N ALA A 196 -0.43 20.65 27.72
CA ALA A 196 -1.39 20.62 26.63
C ALA A 196 -0.88 19.80 25.42
N ARG A 197 0.44 19.80 25.19
CA ARG A 197 1.06 19.01 24.13
C ARG A 197 1.16 17.52 24.45
N VAL A 198 1.52 17.18 25.69
CA VAL A 198 1.90 15.82 26.10
C VAL A 198 0.72 15.04 26.67
N PHE A 199 -0.17 15.71 27.42
CA PHE A 199 -1.29 15.10 28.12
C PHE A 199 -2.65 15.40 27.47
N GLU A 200 -2.82 16.55 26.82
CA GLU A 200 -4.07 16.88 26.08
C GLU A 200 -3.97 16.59 24.57
N GLY A 201 -2.82 16.11 24.08
CA GLY A 201 -2.62 15.72 22.69
C GLY A 201 -2.63 16.87 21.65
N ARG A 202 -2.55 18.14 22.09
CA ARG A 202 -2.65 19.30 21.19
C ARG A 202 -1.43 19.40 20.26
N SER A 203 -1.69 19.69 18.98
CA SER A 203 -0.63 19.82 17.99
C SER A 203 0.19 21.10 18.21
N LEU A 204 1.45 21.11 17.75
CA LEU A 204 2.35 22.26 17.90
C LEU A 204 1.79 23.51 17.19
N ARG A 205 1.08 23.31 16.07
CA ARG A 205 0.44 24.41 15.32
C ARG A 205 -0.73 25.01 16.08
N GLU A 206 -1.56 24.19 16.71
CA GLU A 206 -2.69 24.66 17.53
C GLU A 206 -2.21 25.40 18.79
N LEU A 207 -1.14 24.92 19.41
CA LEU A 207 -0.53 25.57 20.55
C LEU A 207 0.12 26.89 20.15
N ALA A 208 0.89 26.92 19.06
CA ALA A 208 1.50 28.13 18.52
C ALA A 208 0.45 29.19 18.16
N ALA A 209 -0.67 28.79 17.57
CA ALA A 209 -1.78 29.69 17.26
C ALA A 209 -2.45 30.24 18.53
N ALA A 210 -2.74 29.40 19.52
CA ALA A 210 -3.36 29.82 20.78
C ALA A 210 -2.45 30.72 21.63
N ASP A 211 -1.15 30.49 21.54
CA ASP A 211 -0.10 31.19 22.28
C ASP A 211 0.50 32.38 21.49
N HIS A 212 -0.05 32.68 20.32
CA HIS A 212 0.38 33.79 19.44
C HIS A 212 1.89 33.76 19.11
N SER A 213 2.44 32.55 18.97
CA SER A 213 3.86 32.30 18.72
C SER A 213 4.08 31.64 17.37
N HIS A 214 5.27 31.79 16.79
CA HIS A 214 5.63 31.07 15.57
C HIS A 214 5.96 29.59 15.90
N PRO A 215 5.47 28.59 15.15
CA PRO A 215 5.64 27.18 15.50
C PRO A 215 7.09 26.74 15.69
N GLN A 216 8.02 27.25 14.87
CA GLN A 216 9.45 26.92 14.98
C GLN A 216 10.08 27.51 16.26
N THR A 217 9.69 28.72 16.64
CA THR A 217 10.16 29.39 17.85
C THR A 217 9.63 28.66 19.09
N LEU A 218 8.34 28.34 19.10
CA LEU A 218 7.73 27.58 20.18
C LEU A 218 8.35 26.18 20.32
N GLN A 219 8.70 25.53 19.21
CA GLN A 219 9.42 24.25 19.25
C GLN A 219 10.78 24.36 19.93
N GLY A 220 11.52 25.45 19.67
CA GLY A 220 12.80 25.73 20.30
C GLY A 220 12.66 25.98 21.81
N GLU A 221 11.70 26.81 22.20
CA GLU A 221 11.41 27.11 23.61
C GLU A 221 11.02 25.86 24.40
N LEU A 222 10.13 25.03 23.85
CA LEU A 222 9.68 23.79 24.50
C LEU A 222 10.82 22.77 24.63
N ARG A 223 11.71 22.68 23.63
CA ARG A 223 12.90 21.80 23.70
C ARG A 223 13.88 22.27 24.77
N HIS A 224 14.17 23.57 24.83
CA HIS A 224 15.04 24.14 25.84
C HIS A 224 14.46 23.94 27.25
N PHE A 225 13.16 24.23 27.42
CA PHE A 225 12.46 24.01 28.68
C PHE A 225 12.48 22.55 29.12
N ALA A 226 12.23 21.61 28.20
CA ALA A 226 12.27 20.18 28.52
C ALA A 226 13.66 19.74 28.99
N HIS A 227 14.73 20.20 28.33
CA HIS A 227 16.09 19.86 28.68
C HIS A 227 16.54 20.42 30.04
N HIS A 228 16.10 21.64 30.39
CA HIS A 228 16.58 22.31 31.61
C HIS A 228 15.72 22.06 32.85
N HIS A 229 14.47 21.63 32.69
CA HIS A 229 13.51 21.57 33.81
C HIS A 229 12.71 20.26 33.91
N LEU A 230 12.67 19.42 32.88
CA LEU A 230 11.81 18.24 32.85
C LEU A 230 12.55 16.90 32.75
N LEU A 231 13.76 16.88 32.20
CA LEU A 231 14.70 15.75 32.22
C LEU A 231 15.50 15.78 33.53
#